data_AF-A0A515L2V1-F1
#
_entry.id   AF-A0A515L2V1-F1
#
_cell.length_a   1.000
_cell.length_b   1.000
_cell.length_c   1.000
_cell.angle_alpha   90.00
_cell.angle_beta   90.00
_cell.angle_gamma   90.00
#
_symmetry.space_group_name_H-M   'P 1'
#
loop_
_entity.id
_entity.type
_entity.pdbx_description
1 polymer ?
#
loop_
_entity_poly.entity_id
_entity_poly.type
_entity_poly.pdbx_seq_one_letter_code
_entity_poly.pdbx_strand_id
1 'polypeptide(L)' 'MTRCIHCTRCVRFTTEVAGISELGLIGRGEDAEITTYLEKSMTSELQGNVIDLCPVGALTSKPYAFHARPW' A
#
# COMPACT_ATOMS: atom_id res chain seq x y z
N MET A 1 3.23 -7.96 -5.36
CA MET A 1 3.52 -6.53 -5.65
C MET A 1 3.81 -6.21 -7.13
N THR A 2 3.46 -7.07 -8.08
CA THR A 2 3.85 -6.93 -9.50
C THR A 2 3.32 -5.69 -10.24
N ARG A 3 2.25 -5.06 -9.73
CA ARG A 3 1.68 -3.82 -10.31
C ARG A 3 2.25 -2.55 -9.69
N CYS A 4 3.08 -2.65 -8.66
CA CYS A 4 3.63 -1.49 -7.98
C CYS A 4 4.71 -0.82 -8.84
N ILE A 5 4.70 0.51 -8.85
CA ILE A 5 5.67 1.36 -9.57
C ILE A 5 6.64 2.09 -8.64
N HIS A 6 6.77 1.62 -7.40
CA HIS A 6 7.73 2.15 -6.41
C HIS A 6 7.60 3.66 -6.11
N CYS A 7 6.40 4.23 -6.27
CA CYS A 7 6.14 5.66 -6.05
C CYS A 7 6.18 6.11 -4.57
N THR A 8 6.35 5.17 -3.63
CA THR A 8 6.42 5.36 -2.17
C THR A 8 5.29 6.16 -1.50
N ARG A 9 4.18 6.42 -2.21
CA ARG A 9 3.04 7.17 -1.66
C ARG A 9 2.40 6.50 -0.44
N CYS A 10 2.20 5.18 -0.51
CA CYS A 10 1.64 4.42 0.60
C CYS A 10 2.53 4.48 1.85
N VAL A 11 3.85 4.31 1.69
CA VAL A 11 4.84 4.38 2.78
C VAL A 11 4.80 5.76 3.45
N ARG A 12 4.82 6.84 2.65
CA ARG A 12 4.73 8.21 3.17
C ARG A 12 3.42 8.49 3.88
N PHE A 13 2.30 8.04 3.33
CA PHE A 13 1.00 8.23 3.98
C PHE A 13 0.94 7.54 5.33
N THR A 14 1.44 6.30 5.42
CA THR A 14 1.45 5.59 6.69
C THR A 14 2.33 6.29 7.71
N THR A 15 3.51 6.79 7.32
CA THR A 15 4.43 7.46 8.24
C THR A 15 4.01 8.88 8.63
N GLU A 16 3.51 9.66 7.68
CA GLU A 16 3.24 11.11 7.86
C GLU A 16 1.81 11.38 8.33
N VAL A 17 0.82 10.62 7.84
CA VAL A 17 -0.61 10.85 8.12
C VAL A 17 -1.15 9.85 9.13
N ALA A 18 -0.92 8.56 8.91
CA ALA A 18 -1.39 7.53 9.84
C ALA A 18 -0.52 7.41 11.10
N GLY A 19 0.67 8.04 11.12
CA GLY A 19 1.59 8.01 12.25
C GLY A 19 2.17 6.63 12.56
N ILE A 20 2.11 5.69 11.60
CA ILE A 20 2.47 4.28 11.78
C ILE A 20 3.47 3.89 10.70
N SER A 21 4.63 3.37 11.09
CA SER A 21 5.72 2.98 10.19
C SER A 21 5.72 1.48 9.87
N GLU A 22 4.55 0.90 9.58
CA GLU A 22 4.40 -0.53 9.30
C GLU A 22 4.76 -0.91 7.84
N LEU A 23 4.58 0.02 6.89
CA LEU A 23 4.96 -0.16 5.49
C LEU A 23 6.35 0.41 5.23
N GLY A 24 7.17 -0.35 4.52
CA GLY A 24 8.50 0.07 4.08
C GLY A 24 8.82 -0.43 2.69
N LEU A 25 9.84 0.18 2.08
CA LEU A 25 10.45 -0.33 0.85
C LEU A 25 11.67 -1.16 1.25
N ILE A 26 11.60 -2.45 1.01
CA ILE A 26 12.69 -3.40 1.22
C ILE A 26 13.38 -3.71 -0.10
N GLY A 27 14.59 -4.24 -0.05
CA GLY A 27 15.38 -4.55 -1.25
C GLY A 27 15.98 -3.30 -1.90
N ARG A 28 16.54 -3.48 -3.10
CA ARG A 28 17.21 -2.41 -3.85
C ARG A 28 17.16 -2.71 -5.34
N GLY A 29 17.02 -1.66 -6.15
CA GLY A 29 16.98 -1.80 -7.61
C GLY A 29 15.66 -2.38 -8.07
N GLU A 30 15.72 -3.34 -8.99
CA GLU A 30 14.53 -4.05 -9.50
C GLU A 30 13.87 -4.92 -8.41
N ASP A 31 14.68 -5.51 -7.53
CA ASP A 31 14.22 -6.34 -6.41
C ASP A 31 13.66 -5.53 -5.23
N ALA A 32 13.42 -4.23 -5.44
CA ALA A 32 12.76 -3.42 -4.43
C ALA A 32 11.28 -3.81 -4.32
N GLU A 33 10.79 -4.04 -3.10
CA GLU A 33 9.40 -4.37 -2.83
C GLU A 33 8.84 -3.52 -1.70
N ILE A 34 7.60 -3.04 -1.84
CA ILE A 34 6.90 -2.39 -0.73
C ILE A 34 6.13 -3.47 0.02
N THR A 35 6.52 -3.74 1.25
CA THR A 35 5.88 -4.74 2.11
C THR A 35 5.93 -4.32 3.58
N THR A 36 5.25 -5.06 4.44
CA THR A 36 5.39 -4.93 5.89
C THR A 36 6.55 -5.83 6.35
N TYR A 37 7.41 -5.32 7.23
CA TYR A 37 8.66 -6.00 7.62
C TYR A 37 8.44 -7.36 8.32
N LEU A 38 7.25 -7.60 8.88
CA LEU A 38 6.91 -8.80 9.66
C LEU A 38 5.66 -9.53 9.14
N GLU A 39 5.28 -9.34 7.87
CA GLU A 39 4.01 -9.86 7.31
C GLU A 39 2.78 -9.51 8.16
N LYS A 40 2.87 -8.43 8.94
CA LYS A 40 1.77 -7.96 9.78
C LYS A 40 0.73 -7.28 8.90
N SER A 41 -0.53 -7.50 9.25
CA SER A 41 -1.63 -6.65 8.81
C SER A 41 -1.40 -5.24 9.32
N MET A 42 -1.70 -4.25 8.48
CA MET A 42 -1.77 -2.87 8.95
C MET A 42 -2.81 -2.76 10.07
N THR A 43 -2.48 -2.02 11.13
CA THR A 43 -3.32 -1.89 12.33
C THR A 43 -4.05 -0.55 12.41
N SER A 44 -3.63 0.42 11.60
CA SER A 44 -4.23 1.76 11.55
C SER A 44 -5.70 1.74 11.11
N GLU A 45 -6.51 2.54 11.77
CA GLU A 45 -7.86 2.90 11.35
C GLU A 45 -7.89 3.62 9.99
N LEU A 46 -6.82 4.35 9.63
CA LEU A 46 -6.71 5.12 8.38
C LEU A 46 -6.12 4.31 7.22
N GLN A 47 -5.83 3.02 7.42
CA GLN A 47 -5.19 2.16 6.40
C GLN A 47 -5.96 2.06 5.09
N GLY A 48 -7.29 2.21 5.13
CA GLY A 48 -8.15 2.11 3.93
C GLY A 48 -7.86 3.20 2.90
N ASN A 49 -7.42 4.38 3.34
CA ASN A 49 -7.13 5.52 2.47
C ASN A 49 -5.91 5.28 1.57
N VAL A 50 -5.07 4.30 1.89
CA VAL A 50 -3.93 3.90 1.07
C VAL A 50 -4.38 3.35 -0.30
N ILE A 51 -5.59 2.78 -0.37
CA ILE A 51 -6.18 2.27 -1.61
C ILE A 51 -6.38 3.40 -2.61
N ASP A 52 -6.99 4.50 -2.18
CA ASP A 52 -7.28 5.66 -3.04
C ASP A 52 -6.00 6.40 -3.45
N LEU A 53 -4.99 6.36 -2.58
CA LEU A 53 -3.70 7.00 -2.85
C LEU A 53 -2.86 6.22 -3.89
N CYS A 54 -3.10 4.92 -4.05
CA CYS A 54 -2.33 4.07 -4.94
C CYS A 54 -2.66 4.35 -6.42
N PRO A 55 -1.70 4.85 -7.23
CA PRO A 55 -2.01 5.27 -8.60
C PRO A 55 -2.21 4.12 -9.61
N VAL A 56 -1.86 2.88 -9.25
CA VAL A 56 -1.70 1.75 -10.20
C VAL A 56 -2.48 0.49 -9.83
N GLY A 57 -3.32 0.53 -8.79
CA GLY A 57 -4.10 -0.64 -8.36
C GLY A 57 -3.25 -1.81 -7.82
N ALA A 58 -2.06 -1.52 -7.30
CA ALA A 58 -1.25 -2.47 -6.55
C ALA A 58 -1.87 -2.74 -5.15
N LEU A 59 -2.49 -1.73 -4.56
CA LEU A 59 -3.26 -1.80 -3.33
C LEU A 59 -4.73 -1.51 -3.68
N THR A 60 -5.62 -2.45 -3.37
CA THR A 60 -7.05 -2.37 -3.70
C THR A 60 -7.89 -2.82 -2.51
N SER A 61 -9.15 -2.39 -2.50
CA SER A 61 -10.11 -2.82 -1.49
C SER A 61 -10.41 -4.31 -1.64
N LYS A 62 -9.97 -5.11 -0.67
CA LYS A 62 -10.29 -6.54 -0.58
C LYS A 62 -11.80 -6.82 -0.54
N PRO A 63 -12.63 -6.12 0.28
CA PRO A 63 -14.06 -6.40 0.32
C PRO A 63 -14.80 -5.96 -0.96
N TYR A 64 -14.30 -4.97 -1.69
CA TYR A 64 -14.89 -4.54 -2.97
C TYR A 64 -14.23 -5.22 -4.19
N ALA A 65 -13.34 -6.19 -3.96
CA ALA A 65 -12.62 -6.85 -5.03
C ALA A 65 -13.59 -7.51 -6.02
N PHE A 66 -13.55 -7.03 -7.26
CA PHE A 66 -14.33 -7.54 -8.40
C PHE A 66 -15.86 -7.43 -8.30
N HIS A 67 -16.39 -6.70 -7.33
CA HIS A 67 -17.85 -6.52 -7.19
C HIS A 67 -18.47 -5.62 -8.28
N ALA A 68 -17.76 -4.57 -8.69
CA ALA A 68 -18.21 -3.66 -9.75
C ALA A 68 -17.01 -2.98 -10.45
N ARG A 69 -17.32 -2.08 -11.40
CA ARG A 69 -16.35 -1.27 -12.14
C ARG A 69 -16.77 0.21 -12.10
N PRO A 70 -15.84 1.14 -12.35
CA PRO A 70 -16.11 2.57 -12.24
C PRO A 70 -17.03 3.15 -13.34
N TRP A 71 -17.30 2.40 -14.40
CA TRP A 71 -18.17 2.79 -15.51
C TRP A 71 -19.55 2.13 -15.43
#